data_AF-A0A172T2W2-F1
#
_entry.id   AF-A0A172T2W2-F1
#
_cell.length_a   1.000
_cell.length_b   1.000
_cell.length_c   1.000
_cell.angle_alpha   90.00
_cell.angle_beta   90.00
_cell.angle_gamma   90.00
#
_symmetry.space_group_name_H-M   'P 1'
#
loop_
_entity.id
_entity.type
_entity.pdbx_description
1 polymer ?
#
loop_
_entity_poly.entity_id
_entity_poly.type
_entity_poly.pdbx_seq_one_letter_code
_entity_poly.pdbx_strand_id
1 'polypeptide(L)'
;MLYTELIFAMIILMLLLTIISGTIPAQREALQEAIRQERAQLIAENMFWQEIDNEYLNSVPSKKFSITYDVVVDGKKYKVTINAIKFERPQK
;
A
#
# COMPACT_ATOMS: atom_id res chain seq x y z
N MET A 1 -37.91 -15.18 -33.04
CA MET A 1 -36.85 -15.86 -32.27
C MET A 1 -35.49 -15.21 -32.52
N LEU A 2 -35.00 -15.15 -33.77
CA LEU A 2 -33.70 -14.50 -34.09
C LEU A 2 -33.57 -13.04 -33.57
N TYR A 3 -34.58 -12.20 -33.80
CA TYR A 3 -34.56 -10.80 -33.33
C TYR A 3 -34.52 -10.67 -31.80
N THR A 4 -35.20 -11.57 -31.08
CA THR A 4 -35.25 -11.56 -29.62
C THR A 4 -33.91 -11.98 -29.02
N GLU A 5 -33.27 -12.99 -29.61
CA GLU A 5 -31.92 -13.44 -29.24
C GLU A 5 -30.86 -12.37 -29.52
N LEU A 6 -30.99 -11.65 -30.62
CA LEU A 6 -30.06 -10.57 -31.00
C LEU A 6 -30.17 -9.38 -30.02
N ILE A 7 -31.38 -9.01 -29.61
CA ILE A 7 -31.60 -7.99 -28.57
C ILE A 7 -31.02 -8.45 -27.23
N PHE A 8 -31.21 -9.70 -26.83
CA PHE A 8 -30.65 -10.24 -25.60
C PHE A 8 -29.12 -10.22 -25.61
N ALA A 9 -28.50 -10.62 -26.71
CA ALA A 9 -27.05 -10.57 -26.88
C ALA A 9 -26.51 -9.14 -26.77
N MET A 10 -27.21 -8.15 -27.36
CA MET A 10 -26.82 -6.74 -27.23
C MET A 10 -26.91 -6.22 -25.80
N ILE A 11 -27.93 -6.62 -25.03
CA ILE A 11 -28.09 -6.23 -23.63
C ILE A 11 -26.95 -6.81 -22.77
N ILE A 12 -26.63 -8.09 -22.99
CA ILE A 12 -25.51 -8.75 -22.28
C ILE A 12 -24.18 -8.09 -22.62
N LEU A 13 -23.96 -7.73 -23.88
CA LEU A 13 -22.76 -7.01 -24.32
C LEU A 13 -22.65 -5.63 -23.65
N MET A 14 -23.74 -4.87 -23.60
CA MET A 14 -23.78 -3.56 -22.92
C MET A 14 -23.48 -3.68 -21.42
N LEU A 15 -24.02 -4.71 -20.76
CA LEU A 15 -23.74 -4.99 -19.35
C LEU A 15 -22.25 -5.29 -19.12
N LEU A 16 -21.65 -6.13 -19.96
CA LEU A 16 -20.21 -6.45 -19.88
C LEU A 16 -19.35 -5.20 -20.07
N LEU A 17 -19.65 -4.38 -21.07
CA LEU A 17 -18.92 -3.13 -21.30
C LEU A 17 -19.02 -2.17 -20.11
N THR A 18 -20.20 -2.08 -19.50
CA THR A 18 -20.41 -1.23 -18.32
C THR A 18 -19.57 -1.72 -17.14
N ILE A 19 -19.57 -3.02 -16.87
CA ILE A 19 -18.77 -3.62 -15.80
C ILE A 19 -17.28 -3.37 -16.04
N ILE A 20 -16.79 -3.61 -17.26
CA ILE A 20 -15.39 -3.40 -17.63
C ILE A 20 -15.01 -1.91 -17.47
N SER A 21 -15.88 -1.00 -17.91
CA SER A 21 -15.63 0.44 -17.85
C SER A 21 -15.56 0.99 -16.42
N GLY A 22 -16.29 0.40 -15.47
CA GLY A 22 -16.23 0.79 -14.06
C GLY A 22 -15.12 0.09 -13.28
N THR A 23 -14.85 -1.18 -13.57
CA THR A 23 -13.89 -1.99 -12.80
C THR A 23 -12.44 -1.68 -13.14
N ILE A 24 -12.10 -1.44 -14.41
CA ILE A 24 -10.71 -1.15 -14.81
C ILE A 24 -10.17 0.14 -14.16
N PRO A 25 -10.88 1.28 -14.17
CA PRO A 25 -10.42 2.49 -13.49
C PRO A 25 -10.26 2.28 -11.98
N ALA A 26 -11.21 1.61 -11.34
CA ALA A 26 -11.15 1.33 -9.91
C ALA A 26 -9.94 0.46 -9.53
N GLN A 27 -9.63 -0.56 -10.34
CA GLN A 27 -8.43 -1.38 -10.17
C GLN A 27 -7.15 -0.56 -10.35
N ARG A 28 -7.13 0.37 -11.31
CA ARG A 28 -5.98 1.25 -11.55
C ARG A 28 -5.74 2.22 -10.38
N GLU A 29 -6.78 2.81 -9.83
CA GLU A 29 -6.69 3.69 -8.66
C GLU A 29 -6.23 2.92 -7.42
N ALA A 30 -6.78 1.73 -7.18
CA ALA A 30 -6.36 0.86 -6.08
C ALA A 30 -4.87 0.48 -6.18
N LEU A 31 -4.40 0.14 -7.39
CA LEU A 31 -3.00 -0.16 -7.64
C LEU A 31 -2.10 1.06 -7.38
N GLN A 32 -2.51 2.25 -7.83
CA GLN A 32 -1.74 3.48 -7.59
C GLN A 32 -1.64 3.82 -6.10
N GLU A 33 -2.73 3.63 -5.34
CA GLU A 33 -2.70 3.87 -3.90
C GLU A 33 -1.81 2.84 -3.18
N ALA A 34 -1.87 1.57 -3.57
CA ALA A 34 -0.98 0.53 -3.05
C ALA A 34 0.50 0.86 -3.29
N ILE A 35 0.86 1.28 -4.51
CA ILE A 35 2.23 1.72 -4.84
C ILE A 35 2.64 2.93 -3.99
N ARG A 36 1.73 3.89 -3.77
CA ARG A 36 2.04 5.07 -2.94
C ARG A 36 2.27 4.69 -1.48
N GLN A 37 1.48 3.77 -0.94
CA GLN A 37 1.67 3.24 0.41
C GLN A 37 3.01 2.50 0.54
N GLU A 38 3.37 1.66 -0.43
CA GLU A 38 4.66 0.96 -0.45
C GLU A 38 5.84 1.95 -0.48
N ARG A 39 5.75 3.01 -1.30
CA ARG A 39 6.75 4.10 -1.29
C ARG A 39 6.85 4.78 0.06
N ALA A 40 5.71 5.10 0.70
CA ALA A 40 5.70 5.72 2.02
C ALA A 40 6.34 4.80 3.07
N GLN A 41 6.11 3.50 2.99
CA GLN A 41 6.71 2.50 3.86
C GLN A 41 8.23 2.42 3.67
N LEU A 42 8.73 2.39 2.44
CA LEU A 42 10.17 2.40 2.16
C LEU A 42 10.85 3.67 2.67
N ILE A 43 10.21 4.83 2.52
CA ILE A 43 10.72 6.10 3.05
C ILE A 43 10.74 6.07 4.59
N ALA A 44 9.67 5.58 5.23
CA ALA A 44 9.62 5.39 6.68
C ALA A 44 10.71 4.43 7.17
N GLU A 45 10.96 3.34 6.46
CA GLU A 45 12.02 2.39 6.79
C GLU A 45 13.42 3.01 6.65
N ASN A 46 13.65 3.80 5.61
CA ASN A 46 14.92 4.52 5.46
C ASN A 46 15.12 5.55 6.58
N MET A 47 14.08 6.31 6.95
CA MET A 47 14.13 7.23 8.09
C MET A 47 14.35 6.48 9.40
N PHE A 48 13.71 5.33 9.58
CA PHE A 48 13.93 4.45 10.71
C PHE A 48 15.40 4.05 10.82
N TRP A 49 16.02 3.54 9.75
CA TRP A 49 17.43 3.16 9.80
C TRP A 49 18.41 4.33 9.96
N GLN A 50 17.98 5.56 9.66
CA GLN A 50 18.76 6.79 9.89
C GLN A 50 18.64 7.31 11.32
N GLU A 51 17.46 7.27 11.92
CA GLU A 51 17.20 7.78 13.28
C GLU A 51 17.52 6.77 14.38
N ILE A 52 17.48 5.47 14.07
CA ILE A 52 17.80 4.41 15.02
C ILE A 52 19.31 4.33 15.22
N ASP A 53 19.77 4.99 16.28
CA ASP A 53 21.11 4.75 16.83
C ASP A 53 21.14 3.46 17.67
N ASN A 54 22.31 2.82 17.77
CA ASN A 54 22.53 1.63 18.59
C ASN A 54 22.16 1.89 20.07
N GLU A 55 22.30 3.13 20.55
CA GLU A 55 21.87 3.54 21.89
C GLU A 55 20.36 3.43 22.11
N TYR A 56 19.54 3.80 21.11
CA TYR A 56 18.09 3.68 21.21
C TYR A 56 17.64 2.20 21.18
N LEU A 57 18.27 1.38 20.33
CA LEU A 57 18.01 -0.07 20.34
C LEU A 57 18.37 -0.70 21.70
N ASN A 58 19.47 -0.27 22.31
CA ASN A 58 19.90 -0.80 23.60
C ASN A 58 19.07 -0.29 24.78
N SER A 59 18.51 0.93 24.69
CA SER A 59 17.68 1.53 25.75
C SER A 59 16.24 0.99 25.80
N VAL A 60 15.77 0.34 24.72
CA VAL A 60 14.46 -0.34 24.73
C VAL A 60 14.58 -1.72 25.41
N PRO A 61 13.94 -1.93 26.58
CA PRO A 61 14.03 -3.17 27.35
C PRO A 61 13.21 -4.32 26.74
N SER A 62 12.31 -4.00 25.83
CA SER A 62 11.42 -4.92 25.15
C SER A 62 12.08 -5.56 23.91
N LYS A 63 11.82 -6.85 23.66
CA LYS A 63 12.23 -7.56 22.42
C LYS A 63 11.44 -7.10 21.18
N LYS A 64 10.45 -6.23 21.33
CA LYS A 64 9.63 -5.66 20.25
C LYS A 64 9.52 -4.15 20.44
N PHE A 65 9.66 -3.38 19.38
CA PHE A 65 9.41 -1.95 19.41
C PHE A 65 8.49 -1.55 18.26
N SER A 66 7.73 -0.49 18.48
CA SER A 66 6.81 0.10 17.51
C SER A 66 7.15 1.57 17.40
N ILE A 67 7.49 2.03 16.20
CA ILE A 67 7.76 3.45 15.94
C ILE A 67 6.84 3.91 14.83
N THR A 68 6.26 5.09 15.01
CA THR A 68 5.37 5.70 14.04
C THR A 68 6.05 6.90 13.42
N TYR A 69 6.09 6.93 12.09
CA TYR A 69 6.64 8.01 11.28
C TYR A 69 5.52 8.70 10.51
N ASP A 70 5.61 10.03 10.45
CA ASP A 70 4.77 10.85 9.58
C ASP A 70 5.52 11.10 8.27
N VAL A 71 5.06 10.51 7.17
CA VAL A 71 5.70 10.60 5.84
C VAL A 71 4.82 11.39 4.88
N VAL A 72 5.44 12.24 4.05
CA VAL A 72 4.75 12.96 2.98
C VAL A 72 5.15 12.39 1.63
N VAL A 73 4.17 11.86 0.87
CA VAL A 73 4.38 11.35 -0.49
C VAL A 73 3.39 12.03 -1.43
N ASP A 74 3.90 12.66 -2.48
CA ASP A 74 3.11 13.37 -3.51
C ASP A 74 2.09 14.37 -2.92
N GLY A 75 2.49 15.09 -1.86
CA GLY A 75 1.66 16.10 -1.18
C GLY A 75 0.61 15.55 -0.20
N LYS A 76 0.50 14.23 -0.04
CA LYS A 76 -0.38 13.58 0.95
C LYS A 76 0.41 13.09 2.16
N LYS A 77 -0.15 13.27 3.36
CA LYS A 77 0.45 12.86 4.65
C LYS A 77 -0.03 11.47 5.03
N TYR A 78 0.91 10.57 5.36
CA TYR A 78 0.65 9.20 5.79
C TYR A 78 1.30 8.94 7.14
N LYS A 79 0.60 8.20 8.01
CA LYS A 79 1.14 7.67 9.26
C LYS A 79 1.56 6.23 9.04
N VAL A 80 2.84 5.94 9.15
CA VAL A 80 3.40 4.59 8.99
C VAL A 80 3.89 4.10 10.33
N THR A 81 3.29 3.03 10.85
CA THR A 81 3.72 2.37 12.08
C THR A 81 4.56 1.14 11.73
N ILE A 82 5.85 1.18 12.04
CA ILE A 82 6.76 0.06 11.87
C ILE A 82 6.79 -0.73 13.18
N ASN A 83 6.28 -1.95 13.14
CA ASN A 83 6.37 -2.92 14.23
C ASN A 83 7.51 -3.88 13.93
N ALA A 84 8.60 -3.80 14.70
CA ALA A 84 9.76 -4.64 14.50
C ALA A 84 10.14 -5.42 15.77
N ILE A 85 10.67 -6.62 15.54
CA ILE A 85 11.33 -7.42 16.58
C ILE A 85 12.77 -6.89 16.66
N LYS A 86 13.29 -6.73 17.87
CA LYS A 86 14.68 -6.30 18.12
C LYS A 86 15.62 -7.32 17.48
N PHE A 87 16.17 -7.01 16.32
CA PHE A 87 17.24 -7.78 15.69
C PHE A 87 18.58 -7.16 16.09
N GLU A 88 19.51 -8.00 16.58
CA GLU A 88 20.91 -7.61 16.67
C GLU A 88 21.41 -7.33 15.26
N ARG A 89 21.98 -6.14 15.04
CA ARG A 89 22.56 -5.76 13.75
C ARG A 89 23.67 -6.78 13.43
N PRO A 90 23.65 -7.49 12.29
CA PRO A 90 24.74 -8.39 11.95
C PRO A 90 26.03 -7.57 11.87
N GLN A 91 26.98 -7.89 12.75
CA GLN A 91 28.29 -7.25 12.78
C GLN A 91 29.03 -7.60 11.48
N LYS A 92 29.52 -6.57 10.79
CA LYS A 92 30.57 -6.72 9.78
C LYS A 92 31.91 -6.59 10.45
#